data_AF-A0A358TV26-F1
#
_entry.id   AF-A0A358TV26-F1
#
_cell.length_a   1.000
_cell.length_b   1.000
_cell.length_c   1.000
_cell.angle_alpha   90.00
_cell.angle_beta   90.00
_cell.angle_gamma   90.00
#
_symmetry.space_group_name_H-M   'P 1'
#
loop_
_entity.id
_entity.type
_entity.pdbx_description
1 polymer ?
#
loop_
_entity_poly.entity_id
_entity_poly.type
_entity_poly.pdbx_seq_one_letter_code
_entity_poly.pdbx_strand_id
1 'polypeptide(L)'
;MIEISSRELKIIETSAELTFGDIMGTWKARWGIGRMTFTVEPGLYSLGKPHRNSPVLVSANYKMSFDSLRKELNGVDAWILVLDTKGINVWCAAGKGTFGTPELLNRIAIVQLEKVVSHRTVIVPQLGAPGISAHEVAKFSGFKVVYGPVRAKDLKEFIKLGMKATAEMRTVRFTTYDRLVLTPVELVGTFKISLMIFGVLFLLNLLGLGPFGLVDFYAYVGAVLVGCVLTPVLLPWIPGRAFAWKGWILGFIWAVIVNMFNGWNGWTDIPQHSILRALGYILILPSISAFLAMNFTGSSTYTSFSGVLKEMRKAVPAIIISMVLGIVLILVNSFIKL
;
A
#
# COMPACT_ATOMS: atom_id res chain seq x y z
N MET A 1 -32.77 -41.01 9.95
CA MET A 1 -32.34 -40.64 8.58
C MET A 1 -32.03 -39.16 8.64
N ILE A 2 -30.77 -38.77 8.71
CA ILE A 2 -30.36 -37.36 8.79
C ILE A 2 -30.32 -36.85 7.35
N GLU A 3 -31.22 -35.94 6.98
CA GLU A 3 -31.12 -35.20 5.73
C GLU A 3 -29.80 -34.43 5.72
N ILE A 4 -28.81 -34.99 5.02
CA ILE A 4 -27.61 -34.26 4.65
C ILE A 4 -28.09 -33.21 3.67
N SER A 5 -28.28 -31.97 4.16
CA SER A 5 -28.57 -30.80 3.33
C SER A 5 -27.55 -30.74 2.20
N SER A 6 -27.95 -31.15 1.00
CA SER A 6 -27.18 -30.96 -0.23
C SER A 6 -27.24 -29.49 -0.58
N ARG A 7 -26.49 -28.65 0.14
CA ARG A 7 -26.26 -27.27 -0.28
C ARG A 7 -25.70 -27.30 -1.70
N GLU A 8 -26.45 -26.70 -2.60
CA GLU A 8 -26.08 -26.57 -4.01
C GLU A 8 -24.76 -25.78 -4.11
N LEU A 9 -23.82 -26.32 -4.88
CA LEU A 9 -22.50 -25.72 -5.03
C LEU A 9 -22.59 -24.47 -5.90
N LYS A 10 -22.61 -23.30 -5.26
CA LYS A 10 -22.57 -22.01 -5.96
C LYS A 10 -21.17 -21.78 -6.56
N ILE A 11 -21.07 -21.95 -7.87
CA ILE A 11 -19.89 -21.62 -8.67
C ILE A 11 -20.18 -20.31 -9.40
N ILE A 12 -19.26 -19.35 -9.32
CA ILE A 12 -19.41 -18.03 -9.95
C ILE A 12 -18.53 -17.97 -11.20
N GLU A 13 -19.12 -17.72 -12.36
CA GLU A 13 -18.33 -17.59 -13.59
C GLU A 13 -17.52 -16.28 -13.61
N THR A 14 -16.29 -16.36 -14.13
CA THR A 14 -15.43 -15.20 -14.35
C THR A 14 -14.65 -15.29 -15.65
N SER A 15 -14.14 -14.15 -16.11
CA SER A 15 -13.35 -14.04 -17.35
C SER A 15 -11.93 -13.56 -17.05
N ALA A 16 -10.98 -13.87 -17.92
CA ALA A 16 -9.64 -13.29 -17.85
C ALA A 16 -9.65 -11.82 -18.32
N GLU A 17 -10.60 -11.44 -19.17
CA GLU A 17 -10.69 -10.07 -19.66
C GLU A 17 -11.24 -9.14 -18.59
N LEU A 18 -10.53 -8.04 -18.37
CA LEU A 18 -10.98 -6.99 -17.46
C LEU A 18 -11.97 -6.08 -18.21
N THR A 19 -13.15 -5.90 -17.63
CA THR A 19 -14.11 -4.91 -18.13
C THR A 19 -13.60 -3.50 -17.85
N PHE A 20 -14.17 -2.52 -18.55
CA PHE A 20 -13.91 -1.11 -18.24
C PHE A 20 -14.25 -0.77 -16.78
N GLY A 21 -15.30 -1.39 -16.22
CA GLY A 21 -15.68 -1.23 -14.81
C GLY A 21 -14.61 -1.74 -13.84
N ASP A 22 -13.95 -2.85 -14.16
CA ASP A 22 -12.85 -3.40 -13.35
C ASP A 22 -11.63 -2.47 -13.33
N ILE A 23 -11.28 -1.93 -14.51
CA ILE A 23 -10.17 -1.00 -14.68
C ILE A 23 -10.47 0.30 -13.93
N MET A 24 -11.66 0.88 -14.15
CA MET A 24 -12.08 2.11 -13.48
C MET A 24 -12.17 1.92 -11.95
N GLY A 25 -12.66 0.77 -11.49
CA GLY A 25 -12.70 0.42 -10.06
C GLY A 25 -11.30 0.32 -9.45
N THR A 26 -10.35 -0.28 -10.18
CA THR A 26 -8.93 -0.32 -9.79
C THR A 26 -8.37 1.09 -9.64
N TRP A 27 -8.62 1.97 -10.60
CA TRP A 27 -8.23 3.38 -10.52
C TRP A 27 -8.85 4.06 -9.30
N LYS A 28 -10.17 3.98 -9.12
CA LYS A 28 -10.86 4.55 -7.95
C LYS A 28 -10.24 4.09 -6.63
N ALA A 29 -9.98 2.78 -6.48
CA ALA A 29 -9.37 2.22 -5.28
C ALA A 29 -7.93 2.71 -5.03
N ARG A 30 -7.16 3.01 -6.10
CA ARG A 30 -5.83 3.65 -5.99
C ARG A 30 -5.90 5.11 -5.59
N TRP A 31 -6.98 5.79 -5.95
CA TRP A 31 -7.29 7.15 -5.50
C TRP A 31 -8.10 7.18 -4.19
N GLY A 32 -8.16 6.07 -3.45
CA GLY A 32 -8.86 6.00 -2.16
C GLY A 32 -10.40 6.00 -2.23
N ILE A 33 -10.99 6.07 -3.42
CA ILE A 33 -12.43 6.13 -3.63
C ILE A 33 -13.01 4.71 -3.57
N GLY A 34 -13.88 4.43 -2.59
CA GLY A 34 -14.53 3.12 -2.44
C GLY A 34 -13.55 1.96 -2.16
N ARG A 35 -12.30 2.26 -1.77
CA ARG A 35 -11.24 1.26 -1.60
C ARG A 35 -11.62 0.15 -0.61
N MET A 36 -12.26 0.52 0.50
CA MET A 36 -12.60 -0.41 1.59
C MET A 36 -13.74 -1.38 1.23
N THR A 37 -14.50 -1.06 0.20
CA THR A 37 -15.64 -1.88 -0.28
C THR A 37 -15.36 -2.49 -1.67
N PHE A 38 -14.13 -2.36 -2.18
CA PHE A 38 -13.75 -2.89 -3.50
C PHE A 38 -13.43 -4.39 -3.40
N THR A 39 -14.49 -5.21 -3.30
CA THR A 39 -14.41 -6.65 -3.04
C THR A 39 -15.18 -7.48 -4.06
N VAL A 40 -14.90 -8.78 -4.07
CA VAL A 40 -15.69 -9.82 -4.75
C VAL A 40 -16.27 -10.79 -3.71
N GLU A 41 -17.28 -11.58 -4.07
CA GLU A 41 -17.86 -12.56 -3.14
C GLU A 41 -16.84 -13.68 -2.83
N PRO A 42 -16.57 -14.02 -1.55
CA PRO A 42 -15.77 -15.20 -1.22
C PRO A 42 -16.44 -16.49 -1.69
N GLY A 43 -15.71 -17.38 -2.33
CA GLY A 43 -16.29 -18.57 -2.93
C GLY A 43 -15.43 -19.18 -4.01
N LEU A 44 -16.04 -20.05 -4.82
CA LEU A 44 -15.37 -20.73 -5.93
C LEU A 44 -15.80 -20.11 -7.25
N TYR A 45 -14.80 -19.73 -8.06
CA TYR A 45 -15.02 -19.17 -9.38
C TYR A 45 -14.50 -20.11 -10.45
N SER A 46 -15.24 -20.22 -11.56
CA SER A 46 -14.79 -20.88 -12.78
C SER A 46 -14.21 -19.85 -13.74
N LEU A 47 -12.98 -20.07 -14.20
CA LEU A 47 -12.36 -19.32 -15.27
C LEU A 47 -12.23 -20.20 -16.50
N GLY A 48 -12.82 -19.79 -17.62
CA GLY A 48 -12.88 -20.60 -18.84
C GLY A 48 -13.84 -21.78 -18.66
N LYS A 49 -13.41 -22.98 -19.06
CA LYS A 49 -14.17 -24.23 -18.93
C LYS A 49 -13.39 -25.25 -18.08
N PRO A 50 -13.21 -24.97 -16.77
CA PRO A 50 -12.41 -25.82 -15.91
C PRO A 50 -13.05 -27.20 -15.74
N HIS A 51 -12.20 -28.23 -15.78
CA HIS A 51 -12.58 -29.63 -15.56
C HIS A 51 -12.00 -30.14 -14.24
N ARG A 52 -12.25 -31.41 -13.92
CA ARG A 52 -11.87 -32.00 -12.61
C ARG A 52 -10.36 -32.06 -12.37
N ASN A 53 -9.52 -31.91 -13.40
CA ASN A 53 -8.06 -31.89 -13.27
C ASN A 53 -7.48 -30.47 -13.43
N SER A 54 -8.33 -29.45 -13.64
CA SER A 54 -7.89 -28.06 -13.74
C SER A 54 -7.32 -27.56 -12.41
N PRO A 55 -6.28 -26.70 -12.43
CA PRO A 55 -5.65 -26.20 -11.22
C PRO A 55 -6.61 -25.38 -10.36
N VAL A 56 -6.44 -25.46 -9.05
CA VAL A 56 -7.13 -24.61 -8.07
C VAL A 56 -6.18 -23.53 -7.59
N LEU A 57 -6.50 -22.28 -7.87
CA LEU A 57 -5.71 -21.09 -7.56
C LEU A 57 -6.39 -20.31 -6.43
N VAL A 58 -5.66 -19.98 -5.37
CA VAL A 58 -6.23 -19.28 -4.22
C VAL A 58 -5.97 -17.77 -4.33
N SER A 59 -6.97 -16.95 -4.04
CA SER A 59 -6.84 -15.48 -4.00
C SER A 59 -7.61 -14.87 -2.84
N ALA A 60 -7.41 -13.58 -2.63
CA ALA A 60 -8.10 -12.76 -1.64
C ALA A 60 -9.36 -12.12 -2.23
N ASN A 61 -10.39 -11.87 -1.41
CA ASN A 61 -11.61 -11.20 -1.87
C ASN A 61 -11.47 -9.69 -2.12
N TYR A 62 -10.27 -9.11 -1.92
CA TYR A 62 -9.98 -7.78 -2.43
C TYR A 62 -9.95 -7.80 -3.97
N LYS A 63 -10.85 -7.05 -4.60
CA LYS A 63 -11.12 -7.17 -6.05
C LYS A 63 -9.87 -6.91 -6.91
N MET A 64 -8.97 -6.03 -6.50
CA MET A 64 -7.70 -5.81 -7.20
C MET A 64 -6.77 -7.04 -7.16
N SER A 65 -6.79 -7.84 -6.08
CA SER A 65 -6.02 -9.09 -6.00
C SER A 65 -6.62 -10.15 -6.90
N PHE A 66 -7.95 -10.27 -6.89
CA PHE A 66 -8.71 -11.15 -7.78
C PHE A 66 -8.48 -10.82 -9.26
N ASP A 67 -8.66 -9.55 -9.63
CA ASP A 67 -8.47 -9.06 -11.00
C ASP A 67 -7.00 -9.20 -11.46
N SER A 68 -6.03 -8.99 -10.56
CA SER A 68 -4.62 -9.22 -10.85
C SER A 68 -4.27 -10.69 -11.10
N LEU A 69 -5.04 -11.63 -10.54
CA LEU A 69 -4.87 -13.06 -10.80
C LEU A 69 -5.53 -13.45 -12.12
N ARG A 70 -6.84 -13.19 -12.29
CA ARG A 70 -7.60 -13.70 -13.44
C ARG A 70 -7.10 -13.14 -14.78
N LYS A 71 -6.64 -11.89 -14.81
CA LYS A 71 -6.14 -11.26 -16.05
C LYS A 71 -4.91 -11.96 -16.64
N GLU A 72 -4.13 -12.62 -15.80
CA GLU A 72 -2.91 -13.33 -16.19
C GLU A 72 -3.20 -14.77 -16.63
N LEU A 73 -4.47 -15.20 -16.61
CA LEU A 73 -4.89 -16.57 -16.87
C LEU A 73 -5.63 -16.73 -18.21
N ASN A 74 -5.48 -15.78 -19.14
CA ASN A 74 -6.08 -15.93 -20.48
C ASN A 74 -5.62 -17.25 -21.15
N GLY A 75 -6.57 -18.05 -21.65
CA GLY A 75 -6.32 -19.37 -22.21
C GLY A 75 -5.97 -20.46 -21.20
N VAL A 76 -6.26 -20.25 -19.90
CA VAL A 76 -6.11 -21.26 -18.85
C VAL A 76 -7.47 -21.55 -18.23
N ASP A 77 -7.89 -22.81 -18.28
CA ASP A 77 -9.08 -23.27 -17.57
C ASP A 77 -8.72 -23.59 -16.11
N ALA A 78 -9.22 -22.79 -15.17
CA ALA A 78 -8.83 -22.88 -13.76
C ALA A 78 -10.01 -22.63 -12.80
N TRP A 79 -9.89 -23.22 -11.62
CA TRP A 79 -10.73 -22.90 -10.48
C TRP A 79 -10.05 -21.82 -9.65
N ILE A 80 -10.76 -20.74 -9.29
CA ILE A 80 -10.23 -19.70 -8.40
C ILE A 80 -10.99 -19.75 -7.08
N LEU A 81 -10.31 -20.16 -6.01
CA LEU A 81 -10.82 -20.18 -4.66
C LEU A 81 -10.54 -18.84 -3.97
N VAL A 82 -11.57 -18.04 -3.75
CA VAL A 82 -11.46 -16.71 -3.16
C VAL A 82 -11.76 -16.79 -1.67
N LEU A 83 -10.76 -16.46 -0.85
CA LEU A 83 -10.86 -16.40 0.61
C LEU A 83 -11.48 -15.09 1.09
N ASP A 84 -12.22 -15.13 2.20
CA ASP A 84 -12.75 -13.93 2.82
C ASP A 84 -11.66 -13.20 3.63
N THR A 85 -10.94 -12.31 2.97
CA THR A 85 -9.89 -11.48 3.57
C THR A 85 -10.40 -10.13 4.05
N LYS A 86 -11.73 -9.93 4.14
CA LYS A 86 -12.37 -8.65 4.52
C LYS A 86 -11.93 -7.49 3.62
N GLY A 87 -11.75 -7.75 2.32
CA GLY A 87 -11.33 -6.76 1.35
C GLY A 87 -9.87 -6.32 1.46
N ILE A 88 -9.03 -7.14 2.10
CA ILE A 88 -7.59 -6.88 2.22
C ILE A 88 -6.83 -7.73 1.20
N ASN A 89 -5.78 -7.18 0.58
CA ASN A 89 -4.94 -7.92 -0.37
C ASN A 89 -4.25 -9.14 0.29
N VAL A 90 -3.75 -10.07 -0.53
CA VAL A 90 -3.13 -11.32 -0.07
C VAL A 90 -2.04 -11.10 0.99
N TRP A 91 -1.07 -10.22 0.73
CA TRP A 91 0.11 -10.07 1.59
C TRP A 91 -0.25 -9.46 2.95
N CYS A 92 -1.03 -8.37 2.94
CA CYS A 92 -1.49 -7.74 4.18
C CYS A 92 -2.45 -8.65 4.96
N ALA A 93 -3.31 -9.39 4.27
CA ALA A 93 -4.24 -10.33 4.88
C ALA A 93 -3.54 -11.54 5.49
N ALA A 94 -2.45 -12.03 4.87
CA ALA A 94 -1.64 -13.11 5.41
C ALA A 94 -0.94 -12.69 6.70
N GLY A 95 -0.34 -11.48 6.71
CA GLY A 95 0.26 -10.92 7.93
C GLY A 95 -0.74 -10.65 9.05
N LYS A 96 -2.01 -10.40 8.73
CA LYS A 96 -3.10 -10.23 9.70
C LYS A 96 -3.83 -11.53 10.07
N GLY A 97 -3.58 -12.62 9.36
CA GLY A 97 -4.21 -13.93 9.57
C GLY A 97 -5.56 -14.16 8.87
N THR A 98 -6.13 -13.18 8.16
CA THR A 98 -7.40 -13.38 7.41
C THR A 98 -7.21 -14.12 6.09
N PHE A 99 -6.02 -14.03 5.48
CA PHE A 99 -5.58 -14.98 4.46
C PHE A 99 -4.75 -16.06 5.16
N GLY A 100 -5.41 -16.98 5.86
CA GLY A 100 -4.73 -17.95 6.71
C GLY A 100 -5.33 -19.35 6.71
N THR A 101 -4.65 -20.28 7.40
CA THR A 101 -5.06 -21.70 7.48
C THR A 101 -6.54 -21.89 7.80
N PRO A 102 -7.12 -21.23 8.84
CA PRO A 102 -8.51 -21.47 9.21
C PRO A 102 -9.49 -21.09 8.11
N GLU A 103 -9.28 -19.94 7.46
CA GLU A 103 -10.16 -19.49 6.38
C GLU A 103 -9.98 -20.35 5.12
N LEU A 104 -8.76 -20.79 4.78
CA LEU A 104 -8.56 -21.71 3.65
C LEU A 104 -9.27 -23.04 3.88
N LEU A 105 -9.13 -23.64 5.07
CA LEU A 105 -9.82 -24.88 5.43
C LEU A 105 -11.34 -24.71 5.37
N ASN A 106 -11.86 -23.64 5.97
CA ASN A 106 -13.27 -23.29 5.95
C ASN A 106 -13.78 -23.16 4.51
N ARG A 107 -13.04 -22.45 3.65
CA ARG A 107 -13.47 -22.22 2.26
C ARG A 107 -13.44 -23.50 1.43
N ILE A 108 -12.42 -24.35 1.60
CA ILE A 108 -12.36 -25.69 0.96
C ILE A 108 -13.60 -26.52 1.33
N ALA A 109 -13.98 -26.53 2.61
CA ALA A 109 -15.13 -27.29 3.09
C ALA A 109 -16.48 -26.72 2.59
N ILE A 110 -16.66 -25.40 2.64
CA ILE A 110 -17.88 -24.73 2.19
C ILE A 110 -18.15 -25.00 0.71
N VAL A 111 -17.11 -24.95 -0.13
CA VAL A 111 -17.23 -25.19 -1.58
C VAL A 111 -17.05 -26.66 -1.95
N GLN A 112 -16.99 -27.57 -0.97
CA GLN A 112 -16.85 -29.02 -1.14
C GLN A 112 -15.84 -29.36 -2.26
N LEU A 113 -14.66 -28.76 -2.20
CA LEU A 113 -13.70 -28.71 -3.31
C LEU A 113 -13.35 -30.12 -3.83
N GLU A 114 -13.39 -31.12 -2.97
CA GLU A 114 -13.21 -32.54 -3.30
C GLU A 114 -14.22 -33.13 -4.27
N LYS A 115 -15.40 -32.52 -4.40
CA LYS A 115 -16.40 -32.93 -5.40
C LYS A 115 -16.13 -32.29 -6.75
N VAL A 116 -15.53 -31.10 -6.75
CA VAL A 116 -15.21 -30.29 -7.93
C VAL A 116 -13.99 -30.83 -8.67
N VAL A 117 -12.91 -31.12 -7.95
CA VAL A 117 -11.64 -31.61 -8.52
C VAL A 117 -11.32 -33.04 -8.11
N SER A 118 -10.66 -33.79 -8.99
CA SER A 118 -10.21 -35.17 -8.77
C SER A 118 -8.89 -35.25 -7.98
N HIS A 119 -8.14 -34.14 -7.93
CA HIS A 119 -6.86 -34.05 -7.23
C HIS A 119 -7.01 -33.31 -5.90
N ARG A 120 -5.96 -33.39 -5.07
CA ARG A 120 -5.91 -32.76 -3.74
C ARG A 120 -4.78 -31.73 -3.68
N THR A 121 -4.84 -30.71 -4.55
CA THR A 121 -3.80 -29.67 -4.60
C THR A 121 -4.42 -28.29 -4.78
N VAL A 122 -4.00 -27.34 -3.96
CA VAL A 122 -4.33 -25.92 -4.09
C VAL A 122 -3.05 -25.10 -4.23
N ILE A 123 -3.04 -24.15 -5.16
CA ILE A 123 -1.92 -23.25 -5.41
C ILE A 123 -2.21 -21.93 -4.71
N VAL A 124 -1.41 -21.58 -3.72
CA VAL A 124 -1.52 -20.31 -2.99
C VAL A 124 -0.42 -19.35 -3.43
N PRO A 125 -0.63 -18.03 -3.41
CA PRO A 125 0.42 -17.07 -3.77
C PRO A 125 1.59 -17.13 -2.78
N GLN A 126 2.82 -16.85 -3.24
CA GLN A 126 4.02 -16.91 -2.40
C GLN A 126 3.91 -16.04 -1.13
N LEU A 127 3.29 -14.86 -1.26
CA LEU A 127 3.11 -13.89 -0.16
C LEU A 127 1.99 -14.28 0.82
N GLY A 128 1.29 -15.39 0.58
CA GLY A 128 0.35 -16.00 1.52
C GLY A 128 1.01 -16.89 2.58
N ALA A 129 2.28 -17.24 2.39
CA ALA A 129 3.02 -18.16 3.27
C ALA A 129 3.03 -17.77 4.77
N PRO A 130 3.10 -16.48 5.16
CA PRO A 130 3.06 -16.11 6.57
C PRO A 130 1.74 -16.47 7.29
N GLY A 131 0.64 -16.62 6.56
CA GLY A 131 -0.68 -16.91 7.14
C GLY A 131 -1.13 -18.36 7.01
N ILE A 132 -0.53 -19.14 6.09
CA ILE A 132 -0.98 -20.50 5.74
C ILE A 132 0.06 -21.53 6.17
N SER A 133 -0.35 -22.49 6.98
CA SER A 133 0.43 -23.67 7.32
C SER A 133 0.07 -24.82 6.37
N ALA A 134 0.98 -25.13 5.43
CA ALA A 134 0.75 -26.19 4.44
C ALA A 134 0.52 -27.56 5.10
N HIS A 135 1.19 -27.83 6.21
CA HIS A 135 1.02 -29.08 6.96
C HIS A 135 -0.37 -29.17 7.58
N GLU A 136 -0.86 -28.10 8.22
CA GLU A 136 -2.19 -28.11 8.84
C GLU A 136 -3.28 -28.26 7.77
N VAL A 137 -3.17 -27.53 6.65
CA VAL A 137 -4.12 -27.66 5.53
C VAL A 137 -4.17 -29.11 5.04
N ALA A 138 -3.01 -29.74 4.82
CA ALA A 138 -2.95 -31.14 4.40
C ALA A 138 -3.55 -32.10 5.44
N LYS A 139 -3.26 -31.88 6.73
CA LYS A 139 -3.76 -32.71 7.83
C LYS A 139 -5.29 -32.66 7.94
N PHE A 140 -5.89 -31.47 7.82
CA PHE A 140 -7.31 -31.28 8.10
C PHE A 140 -8.22 -31.36 6.86
N SER A 141 -7.71 -31.08 5.66
CA SER A 141 -8.51 -31.14 4.41
C SER A 141 -8.08 -32.23 3.44
N GLY A 142 -6.91 -32.84 3.63
CA GLY A 142 -6.26 -33.71 2.66
C GLY A 142 -5.67 -32.98 1.44
N PHE A 143 -5.89 -31.67 1.28
CA PHE A 143 -5.32 -30.88 0.19
C PHE A 143 -3.88 -30.48 0.48
N LYS A 144 -2.99 -30.76 -0.46
CA LYS A 144 -1.62 -30.26 -0.49
C LYS A 144 -1.61 -28.80 -0.92
N VAL A 145 -0.98 -27.95 -0.12
CA VAL A 145 -0.69 -26.56 -0.50
C VAL A 145 0.60 -26.50 -1.31
N VAL A 146 0.54 -25.86 -2.46
CA VAL A 146 1.72 -25.52 -3.26
C VAL A 146 1.85 -24.00 -3.32
N TYR A 147 3.01 -23.49 -2.95
CA TYR A 147 3.31 -22.06 -3.06
C TYR A 147 3.69 -21.72 -4.50
N GLY A 148 2.80 -21.00 -5.17
CA GLY A 148 3.01 -20.41 -6.49
C GLY A 148 3.92 -19.18 -6.45
N PRO A 149 4.04 -18.46 -7.58
CA PRO A 149 4.89 -17.27 -7.69
C PRO A 149 4.37 -16.08 -6.87
N VAL A 150 5.24 -15.08 -6.69
CA VAL A 150 4.89 -13.75 -6.14
C VAL A 150 3.96 -12.99 -7.09
N ARG A 151 4.22 -13.06 -8.40
CA ARG A 151 3.46 -12.34 -9.42
C ARG A 151 2.60 -13.32 -10.22
N ALA A 152 1.33 -12.97 -10.43
CA ALA A 152 0.39 -13.81 -11.18
C ALA A 152 0.79 -14.03 -12.65
N LYS A 153 1.52 -13.08 -13.25
CA LYS A 153 2.00 -13.20 -14.65
C LYS A 153 2.92 -14.41 -14.87
N ASP A 154 3.61 -14.84 -13.82
CA ASP A 154 4.56 -15.97 -13.89
C ASP A 154 3.83 -17.32 -13.73
N LEU A 155 2.51 -17.32 -13.48
CA LEU A 155 1.75 -18.50 -13.10
C LEU A 155 1.63 -19.53 -14.23
N LYS A 156 1.51 -19.09 -15.48
CA LYS A 156 1.47 -20.01 -16.64
C LYS A 156 2.78 -20.78 -16.78
N GLU A 157 3.91 -20.08 -16.65
CA GLU A 157 5.23 -20.69 -16.71
C GLU A 157 5.46 -21.62 -15.51
N PHE A 158 5.08 -21.18 -14.30
CA PHE A 158 5.11 -22.00 -13.10
C PHE A 158 4.34 -23.33 -13.27
N ILE A 159 3.15 -23.30 -13.87
CA ILE A 159 2.35 -24.50 -14.15
C ILE A 159 3.07 -25.39 -15.18
N LYS A 160 3.60 -24.82 -16.27
CA LYS A 160 4.39 -25.55 -17.28
C LYS A 160 5.62 -26.24 -16.70
N LEU A 161 6.26 -25.62 -15.70
CA LEU A 161 7.40 -26.18 -14.97
C LEU A 161 7.01 -27.23 -13.91
N GLY A 162 5.78 -27.73 -13.93
CA GLY A 162 5.32 -28.74 -12.99
C GLY A 162 5.14 -28.19 -11.57
N MET A 163 4.69 -26.93 -11.46
CA MET A 163 4.46 -26.24 -10.19
C MET A 163 5.73 -26.06 -9.32
N LYS A 164 6.87 -25.85 -9.98
CA LYS A 164 8.16 -25.56 -9.33
C LYS A 164 8.53 -24.09 -9.57
N ALA A 165 8.43 -23.26 -8.53
CA ALA A 165 8.77 -21.84 -8.61
C ALA A 165 10.29 -21.65 -8.65
N THR A 166 10.77 -20.93 -9.67
CA THR A 166 12.17 -20.50 -9.80
C THR A 166 12.53 -19.47 -8.71
N ALA A 167 13.82 -19.19 -8.53
CA ALA A 167 14.27 -18.17 -7.59
C ALA A 167 13.67 -16.78 -7.91
N GLU A 168 13.59 -16.42 -9.20
CA GLU A 168 13.01 -15.15 -9.64
C GLU A 168 11.52 -15.04 -9.30
N MET A 169 10.75 -16.11 -9.52
CA MET A 169 9.33 -16.18 -9.19
C MET A 169 9.06 -15.98 -7.69
N ARG A 170 10.05 -16.22 -6.84
CA ARG A 170 9.95 -16.07 -5.37
C ARG A 170 10.38 -14.68 -4.88
N THR A 171 10.95 -13.84 -5.73
CA THR A 171 11.55 -12.56 -5.33
C THR A 171 10.63 -11.37 -5.60
N VAL A 172 10.38 -10.55 -4.57
CA VAL A 172 9.71 -9.26 -4.73
C VAL A 172 10.74 -8.19 -5.12
N ARG A 173 10.62 -7.63 -6.33
CA ARG A 173 11.59 -6.65 -6.84
C ARG A 173 11.42 -5.21 -6.28
N PHE A 174 10.23 -4.86 -5.81
CA PHE A 174 9.88 -3.53 -5.26
C PHE A 174 10.53 -2.36 -6.02
N THR A 175 10.27 -2.31 -7.32
CA THR A 175 10.86 -1.36 -8.28
C THR A 175 10.37 0.07 -8.07
N THR A 176 11.00 1.05 -8.74
CA THR A 176 10.52 2.44 -8.73
C THR A 176 9.06 2.55 -9.19
N TYR A 177 8.65 1.77 -10.19
CA TYR A 177 7.27 1.71 -10.65
C TYR A 177 6.32 1.17 -9.58
N ASP A 178 6.68 0.08 -8.88
CA ASP A 178 5.85 -0.47 -7.81
C ASP A 178 5.58 0.56 -6.70
N ARG A 179 6.54 1.45 -6.44
CA ARG A 179 6.46 2.51 -5.42
C ARG A 179 5.60 3.68 -5.89
N LEU A 180 5.80 4.16 -7.12
CA LEU A 180 5.00 5.23 -7.72
C LEU A 180 3.51 4.89 -7.77
N VAL A 181 3.20 3.61 -7.99
CA VAL A 181 1.84 3.10 -8.05
C VAL A 181 1.07 3.24 -6.71
N LEU A 182 1.78 3.51 -5.60
CA LEU A 182 1.21 3.78 -4.27
C LEU A 182 0.97 5.28 -4.03
N THR A 183 1.70 6.17 -4.70
CA THR A 183 1.63 7.62 -4.50
C THR A 183 0.20 8.21 -4.54
N PRO A 184 -0.72 7.80 -5.44
CA PRO A 184 -2.06 8.39 -5.47
C PRO A 184 -2.84 8.24 -4.16
N VAL A 185 -2.76 7.08 -3.50
CA VAL A 185 -3.51 6.88 -2.24
C VAL A 185 -2.91 7.71 -1.11
N GLU A 186 -1.60 7.90 -1.11
CA GLU A 186 -0.90 8.72 -0.11
C GLU A 186 -1.22 10.20 -0.26
N LEU A 187 -1.28 10.70 -1.51
CA LEU A 187 -1.67 12.08 -1.79
C LEU A 187 -3.13 12.35 -1.40
N VAL A 188 -4.04 11.45 -1.77
CA VAL A 188 -5.47 11.59 -1.39
C VAL A 188 -5.64 11.49 0.13
N GLY A 189 -4.91 10.59 0.79
CA GLY A 189 -4.91 10.49 2.26
C GLY A 189 -4.45 11.78 2.95
N THR A 190 -3.53 12.51 2.32
CA THR A 190 -3.00 13.78 2.84
C THR A 190 -3.92 14.97 2.53
N PHE A 191 -4.72 14.89 1.47
CA PHE A 191 -5.53 16.00 0.96
C PHE A 191 -6.45 16.65 2.01
N LYS A 192 -7.16 15.85 2.81
CA LYS A 192 -8.06 16.37 3.87
C LYS A 192 -7.28 17.16 4.93
N ILE A 193 -6.12 16.67 5.32
CA ILE A 193 -5.25 17.32 6.31
C ILE A 193 -4.68 18.61 5.72
N SER A 194 -4.25 18.59 4.46
CA SER A 194 -3.78 19.78 3.75
C SER A 194 -4.86 20.87 3.71
N LEU A 195 -6.11 20.51 3.41
CA LEU A 195 -7.22 21.46 3.40
C LEU A 195 -7.47 22.08 4.79
N MET A 196 -7.37 21.28 5.86
CA MET A 196 -7.46 21.78 7.23
C MET A 196 -6.32 22.76 7.55
N ILE A 197 -5.08 22.42 7.18
CA ILE A 197 -3.91 23.29 7.37
C ILE A 197 -4.13 24.62 6.65
N PHE A 198 -4.52 24.60 5.37
CA PHE A 198 -4.79 25.83 4.62
C PHE A 198 -5.96 26.63 5.17
N GLY A 199 -7.01 25.97 5.68
CA GLY A 199 -8.09 26.63 6.40
C GLY A 199 -7.60 27.36 7.65
N VAL A 200 -6.74 26.75 8.45
CA VAL A 200 -6.12 27.39 9.62
C VAL A 200 -5.24 28.57 9.21
N LEU A 201 -4.38 28.41 8.21
CA LEU A 201 -3.54 29.51 7.71
C LEU A 201 -4.38 30.68 7.16
N PHE A 202 -5.49 30.37 6.48
CA PHE A 202 -6.44 31.38 6.01
C PHE A 202 -7.12 32.13 7.18
N LEU A 203 -7.53 31.44 8.23
CA LEU A 203 -8.08 32.08 9.43
C LEU A 203 -7.04 32.95 10.14
N LEU A 204 -5.79 32.50 10.23
CA LEU A 204 -4.71 33.30 10.81
C LEU A 204 -4.45 34.58 9.99
N ASN A 205 -4.49 34.50 8.66
CA ASN A 205 -4.43 35.66 7.78
C ASN A 205 -5.57 36.66 8.06
N LEU A 206 -6.81 36.18 8.23
CA LEU A 206 -7.97 37.05 8.54
C LEU A 206 -7.83 37.74 9.90
N LEU A 207 -7.20 37.08 10.87
CA LEU A 207 -6.93 37.64 12.21
C LEU A 207 -5.71 38.58 12.23
N GLY A 208 -5.05 38.80 11.08
CA GLY A 208 -3.82 39.59 10.99
C GLY A 208 -2.59 38.92 11.60
N LEU A 209 -2.67 37.62 11.94
CA LEU A 209 -1.59 36.85 12.57
C LEU A 209 -0.59 36.29 11.55
N GLY A 210 -0.07 37.19 10.72
CA GLY A 210 1.02 36.95 9.77
C GLY A 210 0.58 36.76 8.32
N PRO A 211 1.36 37.22 7.33
CA PRO A 211 1.07 36.98 5.92
C PRO A 211 1.53 35.57 5.53
N PHE A 212 0.64 34.59 5.67
CA PHE A 212 0.76 33.30 5.00
C PHE A 212 0.37 33.47 3.54
N GLY A 213 1.31 33.18 2.64
CA GLY A 213 1.18 33.50 1.23
C GLY A 213 1.57 32.35 0.32
N LEU A 214 1.91 32.72 -0.91
CA LEU A 214 2.28 31.77 -1.96
C LEU A 214 3.50 30.92 -1.57
N VAL A 215 4.44 31.48 -0.81
CA VAL A 215 5.63 30.76 -0.33
C VAL A 215 5.28 29.61 0.60
N ASP A 216 4.43 29.83 1.60
CA ASP A 216 4.00 28.74 2.51
C ASP A 216 3.23 27.67 1.76
N PHE A 217 2.42 28.07 0.78
CA PHE A 217 1.66 27.16 -0.06
C PHE A 217 2.57 26.20 -0.83
N TYR A 218 3.48 26.71 -1.67
CA TYR A 218 4.33 25.81 -2.46
C TYR A 218 5.38 25.11 -1.60
N ALA A 219 5.84 25.72 -0.50
CA ALA A 219 6.76 25.08 0.43
C ALA A 219 6.12 23.82 1.05
N TYR A 220 4.88 23.95 1.54
CA TYR A 220 4.10 22.84 2.08
C TYR A 220 3.80 21.79 1.00
N VAL A 221 3.27 22.20 -0.16
CA VAL A 221 2.94 21.28 -1.26
C VAL A 221 4.19 20.52 -1.72
N GLY A 222 5.32 21.21 -1.83
CA GLY A 222 6.61 20.60 -2.15
C GLY A 222 7.05 19.58 -1.10
N ALA A 223 6.89 19.86 0.20
CA ALA A 223 7.19 18.89 1.25
C ALA A 223 6.27 17.65 1.17
N VAL A 224 4.99 17.83 0.84
CA VAL A 224 4.07 16.71 0.59
C VAL A 224 4.53 15.88 -0.60
N LEU A 225 4.91 16.52 -1.72
CA LEU A 225 5.42 15.81 -2.90
C LEU A 225 6.75 15.11 -2.61
N VAL A 226 7.62 15.71 -1.80
CA VAL A 226 8.88 15.11 -1.40
C VAL A 226 8.64 13.86 -0.55
N GLY A 227 7.74 13.91 0.42
CA GLY A 227 7.39 12.77 1.26
C GLY A 227 6.66 11.65 0.49
N CYS A 228 5.64 12.00 -0.30
CA CYS A 228 4.75 11.05 -0.97
C CYS A 228 5.26 10.53 -2.32
N VAL A 229 6.16 11.25 -2.99
CA VAL A 229 6.62 10.93 -4.36
C VAL A 229 8.13 10.78 -4.41
N LEU A 230 8.88 11.82 -4.04
CA LEU A 230 10.33 11.84 -4.27
C LEU A 230 11.06 10.83 -3.40
N THR A 231 10.70 10.75 -2.11
CA THR A 231 11.30 9.82 -1.15
C THR A 231 11.14 8.35 -1.56
N PRO A 232 9.94 7.83 -1.87
CA PRO A 232 9.81 6.44 -2.30
C PRO A 232 10.48 6.17 -3.66
N VAL A 233 10.46 7.13 -4.59
CA VAL A 233 11.17 6.99 -5.88
C VAL A 233 12.67 6.87 -5.66
N LEU A 234 13.25 7.73 -4.84
CA LEU A 234 14.69 7.80 -4.60
C LEU A 234 15.20 6.84 -3.51
N LEU A 235 14.31 6.06 -2.91
CA LEU A 235 14.55 5.21 -1.75
C LEU A 235 15.87 4.39 -1.77
N PRO A 236 16.33 3.78 -2.88
CA PRO A 236 17.55 2.98 -2.91
C PRO A 236 18.82 3.82 -2.78
N TRP A 237 18.76 5.10 -3.16
CA TRP A 237 19.90 6.00 -3.18
C TRP A 237 20.01 6.86 -1.92
N ILE A 238 18.93 7.01 -1.15
CA ILE A 238 18.95 7.80 0.09
C ILE A 238 19.62 6.97 1.21
N PRO A 239 20.62 7.50 1.93
CA PRO A 239 21.30 6.75 2.98
C PRO A 239 20.37 6.40 4.17
N GLY A 240 20.71 5.32 4.87
CA GLY A 240 19.98 4.84 6.06
C GLY A 240 18.82 3.89 5.77
N ARG A 241 18.27 3.27 6.83
CA ARG A 241 17.19 2.27 6.74
C ARG A 241 15.80 2.83 7.06
N ALA A 242 15.71 3.76 8.01
CA ALA A 242 14.44 4.35 8.45
C ALA A 242 13.83 5.25 7.38
N PHE A 243 12.53 5.11 7.13
CA PHE A 243 11.78 5.94 6.18
C PHE A 243 11.69 7.39 6.63
N ALA A 244 11.45 7.63 7.93
CA ALA A 244 11.43 8.96 8.52
C ALA A 244 12.75 9.71 8.28
N TRP A 245 13.88 9.02 8.40
CA TRP A 245 15.21 9.60 8.15
C TRP A 245 15.38 9.97 6.67
N LYS A 246 15.01 9.06 5.76
CA LYS A 246 15.08 9.32 4.32
C LYS A 246 14.20 10.50 3.90
N GLY A 247 12.97 10.54 4.40
CA GLY A 247 12.03 11.64 4.14
C GLY A 247 12.49 12.96 4.75
N TRP A 248 13.09 12.91 5.95
CA TRP A 248 13.68 14.09 6.59
C TRP A 248 14.82 14.68 5.77
N ILE A 249 15.76 13.86 5.27
CA ILE A 249 16.88 14.34 4.44
C ILE A 249 16.37 15.08 3.20
N LEU A 250 15.47 14.46 2.43
CA LEU A 250 14.96 15.09 1.21
C LEU A 250 14.11 16.32 1.52
N GLY A 251 13.32 16.27 2.59
CA GLY A 251 12.55 17.42 3.05
C GLY A 251 13.44 18.57 3.53
N PHE A 252 14.62 18.28 4.10
CA PHE A 252 15.63 19.27 4.48
C PHE A 252 16.26 19.92 3.25
N ILE A 253 16.62 19.13 2.24
CA ILE A 253 17.09 19.66 0.95
C ILE A 253 16.02 20.57 0.35
N TRP A 254 14.75 20.15 0.37
CA TRP A 254 13.64 20.99 -0.08
C TRP A 254 13.51 22.28 0.72
N ALA A 255 13.62 22.23 2.05
CA ALA A 255 13.58 23.42 2.90
C ALA A 255 14.70 24.41 2.58
N VAL A 256 15.92 23.91 2.35
CA VAL A 256 17.06 24.74 1.92
C VAL A 256 16.78 25.37 0.57
N ILE A 257 16.27 24.62 -0.40
CA ILE A 257 15.91 25.12 -1.74
C ILE A 257 14.85 26.24 -1.62
N VAL A 258 13.79 26.04 -0.84
CA VAL A 258 12.78 27.06 -0.56
C VAL A 258 13.44 28.30 0.03
N ASN A 259 14.25 28.17 1.07
CA ASN A 259 14.92 29.32 1.69
C ASN A 259 15.87 30.05 0.71
N MET A 260 16.61 29.32 -0.12
CA MET A 260 17.48 29.90 -1.14
C MET A 260 16.72 30.72 -2.18
N PHE A 261 15.56 30.22 -2.65
CA PHE A 261 14.73 30.94 -3.62
C PHE A 261 14.04 32.19 -3.06
N ASN A 262 13.91 32.32 -1.73
CA ASN A 262 13.25 33.47 -1.10
C ASN A 262 14.19 34.34 -0.24
N GLY A 263 15.46 34.46 -0.66
CA GLY A 263 16.36 35.51 -0.18
C GLY A 263 17.42 35.08 0.85
N TRP A 264 17.59 33.78 1.14
CA TRP A 264 18.74 33.30 1.94
C TRP A 264 20.07 33.29 1.15
N ASN A 265 20.01 33.47 -0.17
CA ASN A 265 21.14 33.34 -1.10
C ASN A 265 22.10 34.56 -1.15
N GLY A 266 21.91 35.59 -0.32
CA GLY A 266 22.84 36.73 -0.22
C GLY A 266 22.97 37.59 -1.49
N TRP A 267 22.09 37.39 -2.48
CA TRP A 267 22.11 38.08 -3.78
C TRP A 267 21.07 39.20 -3.89
N THR A 268 20.21 39.35 -2.90
CA THR A 268 19.15 40.37 -2.83
C THR A 268 19.24 41.09 -1.49
N ASP A 269 19.40 42.41 -1.51
CA ASP A 269 19.64 43.29 -0.34
C ASP A 269 18.48 43.38 0.68
N ILE A 270 17.50 42.47 0.62
CA ILE A 270 16.37 42.42 1.56
C ILE A 270 15.98 40.95 1.75
N PRO A 271 16.05 40.38 2.97
CA PRO A 271 15.39 39.11 3.26
C PRO A 271 13.88 39.34 3.20
N GLN A 272 13.22 38.88 2.14
CA GLN A 272 11.74 38.85 2.10
C GLN A 272 11.20 38.00 3.28
N HIS A 273 11.97 36.98 3.70
CA HIS A 273 11.72 36.17 4.90
C HIS A 273 12.70 36.51 6.02
N SER A 274 12.18 36.71 7.23
CA SER A 274 13.00 36.79 8.45
C SER A 274 13.71 35.46 8.72
N ILE A 275 14.88 35.54 9.37
CA ILE A 275 15.67 34.36 9.78
C ILE A 275 14.84 33.36 10.59
N LEU A 276 13.90 33.86 11.41
CA LEU A 276 12.99 33.04 12.20
C LEU A 276 12.07 32.18 11.32
N ARG A 277 11.56 32.75 10.22
CA ARG A 277 10.68 32.02 9.29
C ARG A 277 11.45 30.96 8.51
N ALA A 278 12.67 31.28 8.08
CA ALA A 278 13.54 30.33 7.40
C ALA A 278 13.94 29.15 8.31
N LEU A 279 14.27 29.41 9.58
CA LEU A 279 14.48 28.38 10.59
C LEU A 279 13.19 27.57 10.84
N GLY A 280 12.04 28.24 10.84
CA GLY A 280 10.74 27.58 10.91
C GLY A 280 10.53 26.56 9.78
N TYR A 281 10.83 26.93 8.52
CA TYR A 281 10.75 26.01 7.38
C TYR A 281 11.73 24.84 7.48
N ILE A 282 12.95 25.08 7.95
CA ILE A 282 13.94 24.03 8.19
C ILE A 282 13.45 23.00 9.23
N LEU A 283 12.61 23.41 10.18
CA LEU A 283 12.05 22.49 11.17
C LEU A 283 10.75 21.80 10.71
N ILE A 284 9.89 22.51 9.97
CA ILE A 284 8.57 22.01 9.57
C ILE A 284 8.63 21.11 8.33
N LEU A 285 9.24 21.57 7.23
CA LEU A 285 9.14 20.87 5.94
C LEU A 285 9.81 19.49 5.96
N PRO A 286 10.97 19.29 6.62
CA PRO A 286 11.54 17.95 6.79
C PRO A 286 10.66 17.03 7.62
N SER A 287 10.00 17.58 8.64
CA SER A 287 9.11 16.83 9.53
C SER A 287 7.87 16.32 8.80
N ILE A 288 7.27 17.16 7.93
CA ILE A 288 6.16 16.76 7.05
C ILE A 288 6.62 15.63 6.10
N SER A 289 7.75 15.83 5.43
CA SER A 289 8.28 14.85 4.47
C SER A 289 8.64 13.52 5.15
N ALA A 290 9.22 13.57 6.35
CA ALA A 290 9.54 12.41 7.18
C ALA A 290 8.30 11.63 7.60
N PHE A 291 7.26 12.35 8.06
CA PHE A 291 6.00 11.73 8.46
C PHE A 291 5.32 11.01 7.30
N LEU A 292 5.22 11.67 6.14
CA LEU A 292 4.60 11.09 4.95
C LEU A 292 5.41 9.93 4.37
N ALA A 293 6.74 9.98 4.43
CA ALA A 293 7.59 8.88 4.00
C ALA A 293 7.35 7.59 4.83
N MET A 294 6.97 7.71 6.11
CA MET A 294 6.70 6.54 6.96
C MET A 294 5.50 5.71 6.50
N ASN A 295 4.57 6.27 5.71
CA ASN A 295 3.45 5.49 5.18
C ASN A 295 3.89 4.33 4.27
N PHE A 296 5.07 4.45 3.65
CA PHE A 296 5.62 3.42 2.78
C PHE A 296 6.24 2.23 3.55
N THR A 297 6.41 2.34 4.87
CA THR A 297 6.94 1.26 5.71
C THR A 297 6.12 -0.03 5.59
N GLY A 298 4.81 0.06 5.38
CA GLY A 298 3.92 -1.09 5.21
C GLY A 298 3.91 -1.72 3.82
N SER A 299 4.61 -1.12 2.85
CA SER A 299 4.64 -1.55 1.44
C SER A 299 5.99 -2.11 1.00
N SER A 300 7.04 -1.91 1.81
CA SER A 300 8.41 -2.26 1.48
C SER A 300 8.76 -3.70 1.85
N THR A 301 9.80 -4.25 1.22
CA THR A 301 10.21 -5.64 1.37
C THR A 301 11.22 -5.89 2.49
N TYR A 302 11.74 -4.84 3.13
CA TYR A 302 12.84 -4.93 4.09
C TYR A 302 12.47 -4.42 5.49
N THR A 303 11.23 -3.97 5.68
CA THR A 303 10.70 -3.57 6.98
C THR A 303 10.05 -4.75 7.69
N SER A 304 10.15 -4.75 9.02
CA SER A 304 9.44 -5.68 9.90
C SER A 304 8.55 -4.89 10.86
N PHE A 305 7.48 -5.51 11.37
CA PHE A 305 6.57 -4.85 12.31
C PHE A 305 7.29 -4.26 13.53
N SER A 306 8.20 -5.03 14.14
CA SER A 306 9.03 -4.57 15.27
C SER A 306 9.97 -3.43 14.87
N GLY A 307 10.52 -3.47 13.66
CA GLY A 307 11.35 -2.39 13.10
C GLY A 307 10.57 -1.08 12.94
N VAL A 308 9.36 -1.17 12.38
CA VAL A 308 8.47 0.00 12.19
C VAL A 308 8.07 0.60 13.53
N LEU A 309 7.71 -0.22 14.53
CA LEU A 309 7.40 0.27 15.87
C LEU A 309 8.60 0.99 16.52
N LYS A 310 9.82 0.45 16.35
CA LYS A 310 11.05 1.07 16.85
C LYS A 310 11.33 2.40 16.15
N GLU A 311 11.11 2.49 14.85
CA GLU A 311 11.23 3.71 14.08
C GLU A 311 10.22 4.77 14.56
N MET A 312 8.93 4.43 14.62
CA MET A 312 7.87 5.35 15.03
C MET A 312 8.10 5.88 16.45
N ARG A 313 8.49 5.02 17.39
CA ARG A 313 8.75 5.41 18.79
C ARG A 313 9.83 6.50 18.91
N LYS A 314 10.79 6.55 17.98
CA LYS A 314 11.85 7.55 17.97
C LYS A 314 11.52 8.75 17.08
N ALA A 315 11.03 8.48 15.87
CA ALA A 315 10.81 9.49 14.85
C ALA A 315 9.61 10.39 15.15
N VAL A 316 8.48 9.82 15.60
CA VAL A 316 7.24 10.60 15.80
C VAL A 316 7.41 11.69 16.87
N PRO A 317 7.99 11.43 18.05
CA PRO A 317 8.23 12.51 19.03
C PRO A 317 9.15 13.60 18.49
N ALA A 318 10.22 13.24 17.78
CA ALA A 318 11.15 14.20 17.18
C ALA A 318 10.47 15.08 16.11
N ILE A 319 9.64 14.47 15.25
CA ILE A 319 8.82 15.16 14.25
C ILE A 319 7.89 16.16 14.92
N ILE A 320 7.18 15.76 15.99
CA ILE A 320 6.26 16.64 16.72
C ILE A 320 7.01 17.83 17.33
N ILE A 321 8.12 17.58 18.03
CA ILE A 321 8.93 18.63 18.66
C ILE A 321 9.43 19.61 17.60
N SER A 322 9.98 19.10 16.49
CA SER A 322 10.48 19.93 15.39
C SER A 322 9.36 20.76 14.76
N MET A 323 8.18 20.17 14.50
CA MET A 323 7.02 20.90 13.98
C MET A 323 6.56 22.01 14.93
N VAL A 324 6.42 21.71 16.23
CA VAL A 324 5.96 22.70 17.23
C VAL A 324 6.94 23.86 17.32
N LEU A 325 8.25 23.58 17.44
CA LEU A 325 9.27 24.62 17.48
C LEU A 325 9.25 25.48 16.21
N GLY A 326 9.14 24.85 15.04
CA GLY A 326 9.06 25.57 13.78
C GLY A 326 7.81 26.45 13.67
N ILE A 327 6.65 25.98 14.13
CA ILE A 327 5.40 26.77 14.15
C ILE A 327 5.56 27.97 15.07
N VAL A 328 6.12 27.78 16.28
CA VAL A 328 6.38 28.86 17.23
C VAL A 328 7.29 29.91 16.60
N LEU A 329 8.37 29.51 15.91
CA LEU A 329 9.27 30.47 15.24
C LEU A 329 8.56 31.27 14.15
N ILE A 330 7.69 30.64 13.36
CA ILE A 330 6.91 31.35 12.33
C ILE A 330 5.91 32.32 12.95
N LEU A 331 5.22 31.93 14.03
CA LEU A 331 4.27 32.79 14.71
C LEU A 331 4.95 33.98 15.41
N VAL A 332 6.05 33.74 16.13
CA VAL A 332 6.85 34.79 16.76
C VAL A 332 7.35 35.79 15.70
N ASN A 333 7.78 35.29 14.54
CA ASN A 333 8.14 36.15 13.43
C ASN A 333 6.98 37.06 12.96
N SER A 334 5.74 36.56 12.95
CA SER A 334 4.58 37.36 12.59
C SER A 334 4.32 38.51 13.57
N PHE A 335 4.59 38.31 14.87
CA PHE A 335 4.45 39.35 15.89
C PHE A 335 5.57 40.40 15.87
N ILE A 336 6.77 40.04 15.43
CA ILE A 336 7.91 40.98 15.36
C ILE A 336 7.83 41.91 14.14
N LYS A 337 7.11 41.50 13.08
CA LYS A 337 6.91 42.29 11.85
C LYS A 337 5.61 43.11 11.80
N LEU A 338 4.77 43.03 12.85
CA LEU A 338 3.59 43.87 13.08
C LEU A 338 4.01 45.19 13.74
#